data_AF-A0A0H2ZPT9-F1
#
_entry.id   AF-A0A0H2ZPT9-F1
#
_cell.length_a   1.000
_cell.length_b   1.000
_cell.length_c   1.000
_cell.angle_alpha   90.00
_cell.angle_beta   90.00
_cell.angle_gamma   90.00
#
_symmetry.space_group_name_H-M   'P 1'
#
loop_
_entity.id
_entity.type
_entity.pdbx_description
1 polymer ?
#
loop_
_entity_poly.entity_id
_entity_poly.type
_entity_poly.pdbx_seq_one_letter_code
_entity_poly.pdbx_strand_id
1 'polypeptide(L)' 'MESIGIGLVIVSHSKHIAEGVVELISKVAKDVPITYVGGTEGGGIGTSFD' A
#
# COMPACT_ATOMS: atom_id res chain seq x y z
N MET A 1 -24.86 -15.77 -1.76
CA MET A 1 -24.15 -14.92 -0.79
C MET A 1 -23.07 -14.22 -1.57
N GLU A 2 -23.21 -12.93 -1.84
CA GLU A 2 -22.14 -12.19 -2.52
C GLU A 2 -20.92 -12.18 -1.61
N SER A 3 -19.75 -12.51 -2.16
CA SER A 3 -18.48 -12.32 -1.47
C SER A 3 -18.17 -10.83 -1.49
N ILE A 4 -18.10 -10.20 -0.32
CA ILE A 4 -17.63 -8.82 -0.22
C ILE A 4 -16.12 -8.86 -0.49
N GLY A 5 -15.69 -8.34 -1.63
CA GLY A 5 -14.28 -8.17 -1.93
C GLY A 5 -13.68 -7.06 -1.07
N ILE A 6 -12.77 -7.40 -0.16
CA ILE A 6 -12.05 -6.44 0.67
C ILE A 6 -10.62 -6.34 0.14
N GLY A 7 -10.16 -5.13 -0.10
CA GLY A 7 -8.78 -4.82 -0.49
C GLY A 7 -8.05 -4.00 0.58
N LEU A 8 -6.72 -4.01 0.54
CA LEU A 8 -5.86 -3.24 1.43
C LEU A 8 -5.07 -2.18 0.65
N VAL A 9 -5.06 -0.96 1.17
CA VAL A 9 -4.22 0.14 0.67
C VAL A 9 -3.28 0.55 1.78
N ILE A 10 -1.97 0.39 1.55
CA ILE A 10 -0.93 0.86 2.47
C ILE A 10 -0.58 2.31 2.13
N VAL A 11 -0.70 3.21 3.10
CA VAL A 11 -0.36 4.63 2.94
C VAL A 11 0.73 4.99 3.94
N SER A 12 1.81 5.61 3.47
CA SER A 12 2.89 6.08 4.33
C SER A 12 3.47 7.40 3.83
N HIS A 13 4.04 8.19 4.75
CA HIS A 13 4.85 9.34 4.35
C HIS A 13 6.16 8.93 3.64
N SER A 14 6.56 7.67 3.73
CA SER A 14 7.76 7.13 3.07
C SER A 14 7.38 6.07 2.05
N LYS A 15 7.80 6.29 0.80
CA LYS A 15 7.65 5.30 -0.28
C LYS A 15 8.27 3.95 0.09
N HIS A 16 9.49 3.96 0.62
CA HIS A 16 10.22 2.74 0.97
C HIS A 16 9.53 1.92 2.07
N ILE A 17 8.88 2.60 3.04
CA ILE A 17 8.12 1.90 4.08
C ILE A 17 6.86 1.28 3.48
N ALA A 18 6.10 2.02 2.68
CA ALA A 18 4.88 1.52 2.05
C ALA A 18 5.18 0.29 1.16
N GLU A 19 6.22 0.38 0.35
CA GLU A 19 6.71 -0.69 -0.51
C GLU A 19 7.17 -1.91 0.30
N GLY A 20 8.02 -1.72 1.32
CA GLY A 20 8.54 -2.81 2.14
C GLY A 20 7.45 -3.55 2.93
N VAL A 21 6.40 -2.84 3.39
CA VAL A 21 5.25 -3.48 4.03
C VAL A 21 4.51 -4.37 3.03
N VAL A 22 4.24 -3.87 1.82
CA VAL A 22 3.59 -4.68 0.78
C VAL A 22 4.43 -5.91 0.43
N GLU A 23 5.74 -5.74 0.23
CA GLU A 23 6.64 -6.85 -0.06
C GLU A 23 6.57 -7.95 1.01
N LEU A 24 6.55 -7.56 2.29
CA LEU A 24 6.43 -8.48 3.41
C LEU A 24 5.09 -9.23 3.42
N ILE A 25 3.97 -8.51 3.35
CA ILE A 25 2.65 -9.12 3.49
C ILE A 25 2.23 -9.92 2.26
N SER A 26 2.72 -9.59 1.07
CA SER A 26 2.48 -10.37 -0.16
C SER A 26 3.01 -11.81 -0.07
N LYS A 27 3.93 -12.11 0.86
CA LYS A 27 4.38 -13.49 1.09
C LYS A 27 3.33 -14.36 1.78
N VAL A 28 2.40 -13.77 2.53
CA VAL A 28 1.40 -14.48 3.36
C VAL A 28 -0.04 -14.28 2.90
N ALA A 29 -0.38 -13.10 2.35
CA ALA A 29 -1.73 -12.72 1.96
C ALA A 29 -1.91 -12.73 0.43
N LYS A 30 -1.73 -13.90 -0.20
CA LYS A 30 -1.72 -14.03 -1.67
C LYS A 30 -3.06 -13.74 -2.35
N ASP A 31 -4.16 -13.96 -1.63
CA ASP A 31 -5.51 -13.86 -2.17
C ASP A 31 -6.19 -12.52 -1.85
N VAL A 32 -5.47 -11.61 -1.18
CA VAL A 32 -5.97 -10.28 -0.83
C VAL A 32 -5.44 -9.27 -1.86
N PRO A 33 -6.30 -8.50 -2.55
CA PRO A 33 -5.85 -7.38 -3.36
C PRO A 33 -5.17 -6.33 -2.49
N ILE A 34 -3.88 -6.07 -2.75
CA ILE A 34 -3.04 -5.16 -1.96
C ILE A 34 -2.36 -4.19 -2.92
N THR A 35 -2.34 -2.91 -2.54
CA THR A 35 -1.55 -1.87 -3.21
C THR A 35 -0.96 -0.90 -2.18
N TYR A 36 -0.07 -0.02 -2.62
CA TYR A 36 0.54 0.99 -1.76
C TYR A 36 0.71 2.34 -2.44
N VAL A 37 0.81 3.37 -1.60
CA VAL A 37 1.27 4.70 -1.96
C VAL A 37 2.15 5.23 -0.82
N GLY A 38 3.17 6.01 -1.17
CA GLY A 38 3.87 6.76 -0.15
C GLY A 38 4.90 7.74 -0.70
N GLY A 39 5.21 8.73 0.12
CA GLY A 39 5.98 9.89 -0.29
C GLY A 39 5.14 10.93 -1.03
N THR A 40 5.75 12.08 -1.28
CA THR A 40 5.20 13.10 -2.18
C THR A 40 5.45 12.74 -3.64
N GLU A 41 4.79 13.42 -4.57
CA GLU A 41 5.07 13.30 -6.02
C GLU A 41 6.54 13.57 -6.37
N GLY A 42 7.19 14.48 -5.63
CA GLY A 42 8.62 14.78 -5.74
C GLY A 42 9.54 13.70 -5.14
N GLY A 43 8.99 12.59 -4.64
CA GLY A 43 9.72 11.47 -4.04
C GLY A 43 10.22 11.71 -2.61
N GLY A 44 9.83 12.82 -1.99
CA GLY A 44 10.22 13.17 -0.62
C GLY A 44 9.33 12.51 0.44
N ILE A 45 9.68 12.72 1.72
CA ILE A 45 8.83 12.33 2.84
C ILE A 45 7.59 13.23 2.89
N GLY A 46 6.41 12.64 2.90
CA GLY A 46 5.14 13.37 2.81
C GLY A 46 4.03 12.50 2.22
N THR A 47 2.83 13.07 2.12
CA THR A 47 1.71 12.47 1.37
C THR A 47 1.19 13.53 0.42
N SER A 48 0.95 13.17 -0.84
CA SER A 48 0.29 14.05 -1.82
C SER A 48 -1.17 13.61 -2.00
N PHE A 49 -2.07 14.59 -2.08
CA PHE A 49 -3.49 14.37 -2.40
C PHE A 49 -3.83 14.78 -3.84
N ASP A 50 -3.14 15.83 -4.31
CA ASP A 50 -3.18 16.29 -5.70
C ASP A 50 -2.61 15.23 -6.66
#